data_AF-A0A7W3NFN6-F1
#
_entry.id   AF-A0A7W3NFN6-F1
#
_cell.length_a   1.000
_cell.length_b   1.000
_cell.length_c   1.000
_cell.angle_alpha   90.00
_cell.angle_beta   90.00
_cell.angle_gamma   90.00
#
_symmetry.space_group_name_H-M   'P 1'
#
loop_
_entity.id
_entity.type
_entity.pdbx_description
1 polymer ?
#
loop_
_entity_poly.entity_id
_entity_poly.type
_entity_poly.pdbx_seq_one_letter_code
_entity_poly.pdbx_strand_id
1 'polypeptide(L)' 'MKSRVIKIVSSLAIGIGIAAAPASSYAATPKTMKVHYIDVGQGDSIYIKAPNGEDIVIDGGSKGKGNAVVSYLKKQKVDD' A
#
# COMPACT_ATOMS: atom_id res chain seq x y z
N MET A 1 -45.30 -56.50 8.03
CA MET A 1 -44.13 -56.50 7.12
C MET A 1 -44.01 -55.21 6.29
N LYS A 2 -44.11 -54.01 6.90
CA LYS A 2 -43.85 -52.71 6.24
C LYS A 2 -43.57 -51.65 7.33
N SER A 3 -42.31 -51.45 7.76
CA SER A 3 -41.87 -50.24 8.50
C SER A 3 -40.43 -50.26 9.03
N ARG A 4 -39.65 -51.34 8.88
CA ARG A 4 -38.30 -51.40 9.49
C ARG A 4 -37.13 -50.98 8.58
N VAL A 5 -37.39 -50.61 7.33
CA VAL A 5 -36.33 -50.20 6.37
C VAL A 5 -36.08 -48.68 6.37
N ILE A 6 -36.95 -47.87 6.99
CA ILE A 6 -36.89 -46.39 6.90
C ILE A 6 -36.02 -45.76 8.00
N LYS A 7 -35.47 -46.53 8.96
CA LYS A 7 -34.62 -45.98 10.04
C LYS A 7 -33.12 -46.20 9.87
N ILE A 8 -32.66 -46.64 8.70
CA ILE A 8 -31.21 -46.83 8.41
C ILE A 8 -30.79 -46.02 7.18
N VAL A 9 -31.31 -44.80 7.04
CA VAL A 9 -30.78 -43.81 6.08
C VAL A 9 -30.43 -42.48 6.76
N SER A 10 -30.56 -42.40 8.08
CA SER A 10 -30.10 -41.23 8.87
C SER A 10 -28.69 -41.41 9.43
N SER A 11 -27.95 -42.44 8.98
CA SER A 11 -26.54 -42.65 9.33
C SER A 11 -25.65 -41.75 8.47
N LEU A 12 -25.34 -40.58 9.03
CA LEU A 12 -24.04 -39.92 8.90
C LEU A 12 -23.48 -39.77 7.46
N ALA A 13 -23.90 -38.70 6.80
CA ALA A 13 -23.06 -38.03 5.83
C ALA A 13 -22.82 -36.58 6.30
N ILE A 14 -22.18 -36.43 7.47
CA ILE A 14 -21.36 -35.23 7.72
C ILE A 14 -20.08 -35.46 6.91
N GLY A 15 -20.22 -35.34 5.59
CA GLY A 15 -19.11 -35.34 4.66
C GLY A 15 -18.36 -34.04 4.86
N ILE A 16 -17.16 -34.14 5.44
CA ILE A 16 -16.18 -33.08 5.54
C ILE A 16 -15.89 -32.61 4.11
N GLY A 17 -16.54 -31.52 3.74
CA GLY A 17 -16.37 -30.82 2.47
C GLY A 17 -15.91 -29.40 2.71
N ILE A 18 -14.98 -29.17 3.65
CA ILE A 18 -14.17 -27.95 3.61
C ILE A 18 -13.20 -28.17 2.45
N ALA A 19 -13.64 -27.84 1.24
CA ALA A 19 -12.72 -27.55 0.17
C ALA A 19 -11.86 -26.39 0.67
N ALA A 20 -10.62 -26.68 1.06
CA ALA A 20 -9.64 -25.66 1.36
C ALA A 20 -9.43 -24.87 0.07
N ALA A 21 -10.19 -23.78 -0.09
CA ALA A 21 -9.90 -22.81 -1.12
C ALA A 21 -8.42 -22.42 -0.95
N PRO A 22 -7.61 -22.41 -2.02
CA PRO A 22 -6.25 -21.92 -1.89
C PRO A 22 -6.36 -20.51 -1.31
N ALA A 23 -5.75 -20.29 -0.14
CA ALA A 23 -5.61 -18.97 0.41
C ALA A 23 -4.71 -18.19 -0.54
N SER A 24 -5.33 -17.50 -1.50
CA SER A 24 -4.64 -16.59 -2.40
C SER A 24 -3.96 -15.55 -1.54
N SER A 25 -2.65 -15.73 -1.38
CA SER A 25 -1.79 -14.74 -0.74
C SER A 25 -1.71 -13.57 -1.71
N TYR A 26 -2.56 -12.57 -1.51
CA TYR A 26 -2.41 -11.30 -2.20
C TYR A 26 -1.10 -10.69 -1.71
N ALA A 27 -0.04 -10.82 -2.50
CA ALA A 27 1.15 -10.03 -2.30
C ALA A 27 0.72 -8.56 -2.34
N ALA A 28 1.04 -7.80 -1.29
CA ALA A 28 0.78 -6.38 -1.29
C ALA A 28 1.47 -5.76 -2.50
N THR A 29 0.73 -4.94 -3.27
CA THR A 29 1.35 -4.19 -4.37
C THR A 29 2.47 -3.34 -3.79
N PRO A 30 3.73 -3.53 -4.22
CA PRO A 30 4.83 -2.75 -3.70
C PRO A 30 4.62 -1.28 -4.06
N LYS A 31 4.49 -0.42 -3.04
CA LYS A 31 4.42 1.02 -3.24
C LYS A 31 5.83 1.61 -3.13
N THR A 32 6.19 2.45 -4.09
CA THR A 32 7.53 3.04 -4.17
C THR A 32 7.56 4.38 -3.43
N MET A 33 8.55 4.55 -2.55
CA MET A 33 8.91 5.86 -2.01
C MET A 33 9.95 6.50 -2.94
N LYS A 34 9.80 7.79 -3.24
CA LYS A 34 10.81 8.55 -3.99
C LYS A 34 11.47 9.58 -3.09
N VAL A 35 12.79 9.67 -3.15
CA VAL A 35 13.58 10.67 -2.44
C VAL A 35 14.32 11.52 -3.46
N HIS A 36 14.14 12.82 -3.37
CA HIS A 36 14.68 13.81 -4.27
C HIS A 36 15.59 14.76 -3.48
N TYR A 37 16.87 14.77 -3.83
CA TYR A 37 17.80 15.78 -3.33
C TYR A 37 17.72 16.99 -4.23
N ILE A 38 17.26 18.11 -3.68
CA ILE A 38 17.03 19.34 -4.45
C ILE A 38 18.34 20.14 -4.44
N ASP A 39 18.87 20.42 -5.62
CA ASP A 39 19.99 21.35 -5.75
C ASP A 39 19.54 22.77 -5.44
N VAL A 40 19.92 23.24 -4.25
CA VAL A 40 19.70 24.60 -3.76
C VAL A 40 21.02 25.40 -3.65
N GLY A 41 22.14 24.82 -4.07
CA GLY A 41 23.49 25.30 -3.74
C GLY A 41 23.88 24.93 -2.31
N GLN A 42 24.19 25.91 -1.45
CA GLN A 42 24.58 25.63 -0.06
C GLN A 42 23.40 25.34 0.86
N GLY A 43 23.55 24.27 1.65
CA GLY A 43 22.56 23.73 2.59
C GLY A 43 21.83 22.52 2.00
N ASP A 44 20.90 21.96 2.77
CA ASP A 44 20.19 20.75 2.39
C ASP A 44 18.75 21.06 2.01
N SER A 45 18.22 20.33 1.03
CA SER A 45 16.77 20.29 0.82
C SER A 45 16.39 18.96 0.17
N ILE A 46 15.48 18.26 0.83
CA ILE A 46 15.06 16.92 0.45
C ILE A 46 13.54 16.93 0.31
N TYR A 47 13.06 16.44 -0.83
CA TYR A 47 11.65 16.16 -1.05
C TYR A 47 11.43 14.65 -1.10
N ILE A 48 10.45 14.17 -0.34
CA ILE A 48 10.05 12.76 -0.29
C ILE A 48 8.61 12.66 -0.75
N LYS A 49 8.38 11.87 -1.81
CA LYS A 49 7.04 11.40 -2.17
C LYS A 49 6.81 10.06 -1.49
N ALA A 50 5.99 10.07 -0.45
CA ALA A 50 5.64 8.87 0.29
C ALA A 50 4.75 7.94 -0.55
N PRO A 51 4.74 6.63 -0.26
CA PRO A 51 4.04 5.67 -1.10
C PRO A 51 2.51 5.83 -1.11
N ASN A 52 1.91 6.54 -0.14
CA ASN A 52 0.47 6.79 -0.08
C ASN A 52 0.07 8.18 -0.57
N GLY A 53 1.01 8.95 -1.12
CA GLY A 53 0.73 10.25 -1.70
C GLY A 53 1.07 11.43 -0.81
N GLU A 54 1.60 11.22 0.40
CA GLU A 54 2.08 12.32 1.22
C GLU A 54 3.34 12.94 0.62
N ASP A 55 3.43 14.27 0.74
CA ASP A 55 4.56 15.07 0.30
C ASP A 55 5.29 15.61 1.53
N ILE A 56 6.57 15.26 1.67
CA ILE A 56 7.39 15.65 2.83
C ILE A 56 8.57 16.45 2.31
N VAL A 57 8.83 17.60 2.93
CA VAL A 57 10.02 18.40 2.67
C VAL A 57 10.84 18.46 3.95
N ILE A 58 12.13 18.11 3.86
CA ILE A 58 13.10 18.22 4.94
C ILE A 58 14.14 19.26 4.52
N ASP A 59 14.21 20.34 5.30
CA ASP A 59 15.03 21.52 5.06
C ASP A 59 14.75 22.25 3.72
N GLY A 60 15.16 23.50 3.63
CA GLY A 60 14.95 24.39 2.48
C GLY A 60 16.21 25.08 1.98
N GLY A 61 17.37 24.62 2.46
CA GLY A 61 18.66 25.26 2.29
C GLY A 61 18.82 26.52 3.13
N SER A 62 19.90 27.25 2.87
CA SER A 62 20.20 28.50 3.58
C SER A 62 19.16 29.61 3.30
N LYS A 63 19.19 30.69 4.10
CA LYS A 63 18.33 31.87 3.89
C LYS A 63 18.40 32.35 2.44
N GLY A 64 17.23 32.50 1.79
CA GLY A 64 17.10 32.92 0.40
C GLY A 64 16.99 31.79 -0.62
N LYS A 65 17.09 30.52 -0.21
CA LYS A 65 17.01 29.36 -1.12
C LYS A 65 15.60 28.82 -1.37
N GLY A 66 14.59 29.28 -0.62
CA GLY A 66 13.21 28.79 -0.74
C GLY A 66 12.64 28.82 -2.17
N ASN A 67 13.00 29.81 -3.00
CA ASN A 67 12.52 29.89 -4.39
C ASN A 67 12.99 28.71 -5.25
N ALA A 68 14.19 28.16 -5.01
CA ALA A 68 14.68 26.99 -5.72
C ALA A 68 13.85 25.75 -5.36
N VAL A 69 13.56 25.59 -4.06
CA VAL A 69 12.71 24.50 -3.54
C VAL A 69 11.30 24.58 -4.12
N VAL A 70 10.64 25.75 -4.03
CA VAL A 70 9.29 25.96 -4.58
C VAL A 70 9.26 25.70 -6.09
N SER A 71 10.26 26.19 -6.82
CA SER A 71 10.35 25.97 -8.27
C SER A 71 10.51 24.49 -8.61
N TYR A 72 11.26 23.73 -7.80
CA TYR A 72 11.40 22.28 -7.97
C TYR A 72 10.08 21.55 -7.70
N LEU A 73 9.42 21.82 -6.57
CA LEU A 73 8.17 21.15 -6.18
C LEU A 73 7.05 21.39 -7.22
N LYS A 74 6.94 22.62 -7.74
CA LYS A 74 6.00 22.93 -8.84
C LYS A 74 6.27 22.13 -10.11
N LYS A 75 7.55 21.91 -10.46
CA LYS A 75 7.92 21.04 -11.60
C LYS A 75 7.54 19.58 -11.36
N GLN A 76 7.56 19.13 -10.11
CA GLN A 76 7.08 17.79 -9.72
C GLN A 76 5.55 17.69 -9.68
N LYS A 77 4.82 18.80 -9.89
CA LYS A 77 3.36 18.88 -9.79
C LYS A 77 2.84 18.51 -8.41
N VAL A 78 3.60 18.87 -7.36
CA VAL A 78 3.07 18.89 -6.00
C VAL A 78 1.97 19.95 -5.94
N ASP A 79 0.85 19.60 -5.32
CA ASP A 79 -0.30 20.47 -5.14
C ASP A 79 -0.11 21.44 -3.97
N ASP A 80 -0.86 22.54 -4.00
CA ASP A 80 -0.87 23.62 -3.01
C ASP A 80 -2.04 23.43 -2.02
#